data_AF-A0A0Q7BGI7-F1
#
_entry.id   AF-A0A0Q7BGI7-F1
#
_cell.length_a   1.000
_cell.length_b   1.000
_cell.length_c   1.000
_cell.angle_alpha   90.00
_cell.angle_beta   90.00
_cell.angle_gamma   90.00
#
_symmetry.space_group_name_H-M   'P 1'
#
loop_
_entity.id
_entity.type
_entity.pdbx_description
1 polymer ?
#
loop_
_entity_poly.entity_id
_entity_poly.type
_entity_poly.pdbx_seq_one_letter_code
_entity_poly.pdbx_strand_id
1 'polypeptide(L)'
;MSDMTAQRSALADARRLRAEFLHDVHLGRTMPIDLLDAAREDWAIPLRQMSLEQVFLSSGMSARGWRLVRTRMLATLGIEVRRADLTVGWVIDPRAGGRRHYALGDALRDRDQAPWPGFPWLPRPGASEPEERSV
;
A
#
# COMPACT_ATOMS: atom_id res chain seq x y z
N MET A 1 19.95 7.25 -35.43
CA MET A 1 18.51 7.63 -35.41
C MET A 1 17.59 6.56 -34.80
N SER A 2 18.00 5.30 -34.59
CA SER A 2 17.14 4.22 -34.06
C SER A 2 16.82 4.28 -32.55
N ASP A 3 17.60 5.03 -31.77
CA ASP A 3 17.50 5.08 -30.31
C ASP A 3 16.23 5.83 -29.81
N MET A 4 15.88 6.96 -30.45
CA MET A 4 14.70 7.74 -30.06
C MET A 4 13.37 6.98 -30.24
N THR A 5 13.26 6.12 -31.26
CA THR A 5 12.05 5.33 -31.50
C THR A 5 11.89 4.25 -30.44
N ALA A 6 12.99 3.57 -30.07
CA ALA A 6 13.00 2.58 -28.99
C ALA A 6 12.62 3.21 -27.64
N GLN A 7 13.16 4.39 -27.32
CA GLN A 7 12.82 5.14 -26.11
C GLN A 7 11.33 5.53 -26.07
N ARG A 8 10.77 5.98 -27.20
CA ARG A 8 9.34 6.32 -27.31
C ARG A 8 8.45 5.09 -27.11
N SER A 9 8.83 3.96 -27.69
CA SER A 9 8.10 2.69 -27.51
C SER A 9 8.10 2.27 -26.03
N ALA A 10 9.27 2.26 -25.38
CA ALA A 10 9.39 1.88 -23.98
C ALA A 10 8.55 2.77 -23.05
N LEU A 11 8.52 4.09 -23.31
CA LEU A 11 7.66 5.01 -22.56
C LEU A 11 6.17 4.75 -22.80
N ALA A 12 5.77 4.37 -24.02
CA ALA A 12 4.39 4.01 -24.32
C ALA A 12 3.97 2.73 -23.60
N ASP A 13 4.82 1.69 -23.63
CA ASP A 13 4.58 0.43 -22.92
C ASP A 13 4.49 0.64 -21.40
N ALA A 14 5.39 1.43 -20.83
CA ALA A 14 5.36 1.78 -19.41
C ALA A 14 4.10 2.57 -19.00
N ARG A 15 3.57 3.42 -19.89
CA ARG A 15 2.29 4.12 -19.65
C ARG A 15 1.12 3.17 -19.73
N ARG A 16 1.10 2.28 -20.73
CA ARG A 16 0.06 1.25 -20.90
C ARG A 16 -0.02 0.35 -19.66
N LEU A 17 1.12 -0.18 -19.22
CA LEU A 17 1.17 -1.07 -18.05
C LEU A 17 0.62 -0.40 -16.78
N ARG A 18 1.00 0.86 -16.53
CA ARG A 18 0.47 1.61 -15.37
C ARG A 18 -1.03 1.85 -15.47
N ALA A 19 -1.53 2.14 -16.67
CA ALA A 19 -2.95 2.37 -16.90
C ALA A 19 -3.76 1.09 -16.69
N GLU A 20 -3.27 -0.06 -17.17
CA GLU A 20 -3.88 -1.38 -16.96
C GLU A 20 -4.01 -1.70 -15.47
N PHE A 21 -2.93 -1.55 -14.71
CA PHE A 21 -2.96 -1.79 -13.26
C PHE A 21 -3.91 -0.86 -12.50
N LEU A 22 -3.95 0.43 -12.84
CA LEU A 22 -4.90 1.36 -12.22
C LEU A 22 -6.35 1.02 -12.57
N HIS A 23 -6.58 0.54 -13.79
CA HIS A 23 -7.89 0.09 -14.22
C HIS A 23 -8.31 -1.16 -13.44
N ASP A 24 -7.43 -2.15 -13.27
CA ASP A 24 -7.73 -3.34 -12.49
C ASP A 24 -7.95 -3.03 -11.00
N VAL A 25 -7.17 -2.11 -10.42
CA VAL A 25 -7.39 -1.60 -9.06
C VAL A 25 -8.74 -0.90 -8.94
N HIS A 26 -9.11 -0.11 -9.95
CA HIS A 26 -10.42 0.57 -9.99
C HIS A 26 -11.59 -0.41 -10.09
N LEU A 27 -11.43 -1.49 -10.85
CA LEU A 27 -12.43 -2.56 -10.95
C LEU A 27 -12.42 -3.53 -9.75
N GLY A 28 -11.50 -3.35 -8.78
CA GLY A 28 -11.36 -4.23 -7.63
C GLY A 28 -10.83 -5.64 -7.97
N ARG A 29 -10.23 -5.82 -9.15
CA ARG A 29 -9.60 -7.10 -9.56
C ARG A 29 -8.24 -7.32 -8.90
N THR A 30 -7.59 -6.23 -8.52
CA THR A 30 -6.28 -6.20 -7.87
C THR A 30 -6.36 -5.26 -6.68
N MET A 31 -5.92 -5.70 -5.50
CA MET A 31 -5.85 -4.82 -4.35
C MET A 31 -4.60 -3.93 -4.44
N PRO A 32 -4.62 -2.71 -3.88
CA PRO A 32 -3.41 -1.86 -3.79
C PRO A 32 -2.19 -2.56 -3.20
N ILE A 33 -2.39 -3.50 -2.27
CA ILE A 33 -1.30 -4.26 -1.64
C ILE A 33 -0.70 -5.28 -2.62
N ASP A 34 -1.51 -5.94 -3.44
CA ASP A 34 -1.05 -6.89 -4.45
C ASP A 34 -0.18 -6.19 -5.52
N LEU A 35 -0.52 -4.93 -5.85
CA LEU A 35 0.29 -4.10 -6.72
C LEU A 35 1.69 -3.84 -6.13
N LEU A 36 1.81 -3.63 -4.82
CA LEU A 36 3.11 -3.44 -4.16
C LEU A 36 3.98 -4.70 -4.24
N ASP A 37 3.37 -5.87 -4.14
CA ASP A 37 4.07 -7.13 -4.28
C ASP A 37 4.49 -7.39 -5.73
N ALA A 38 3.58 -7.17 -6.70
CA ALA A 38 3.90 -7.24 -8.13
C ALA A 38 5.04 -6.29 -8.52
N ALA A 39 5.09 -5.08 -7.94
CA ALA A 39 6.12 -4.08 -8.23
C ALA A 39 7.54 -4.50 -7.81
N ARG A 40 7.70 -5.59 -7.04
CA ARG A 40 9.01 -6.16 -6.70
C ARG A 40 9.65 -6.90 -7.88
N GLU A 41 8.85 -7.37 -8.81
CA GLU A 41 9.32 -8.06 -10.00
C GLU A 41 10.07 -7.13 -10.96
N ASP A 42 10.99 -7.69 -11.75
CA ASP A 42 11.81 -6.92 -12.69
C ASP A 42 11.00 -6.37 -13.88
N TRP A 43 10.00 -7.11 -14.35
CA TRP A 43 9.11 -6.63 -15.42
C TRP A 43 8.24 -5.46 -14.96
N ALA A 44 8.06 -5.28 -13.64
CA ALA A 44 7.18 -4.32 -13.02
C ALA A 44 7.87 -2.99 -12.64
N ILE A 45 9.08 -2.73 -13.13
CA ILE A 45 9.80 -1.46 -12.92
C ILE A 45 8.93 -0.21 -13.17
N PRO A 46 8.08 -0.15 -14.23
CA PRO A 46 7.21 1.00 -14.44
C PRO A 46 6.22 1.27 -13.30
N LEU A 47 5.78 0.22 -12.57
CA LEU A 47 4.83 0.35 -11.46
C LEU A 47 5.46 1.09 -10.28
N ARG A 48 6.79 0.98 -10.10
CA ARG A 48 7.53 1.64 -9.01
C ARG A 48 7.44 3.17 -9.06
N GLN A 49 7.15 3.74 -10.22
CA GLN A 49 7.00 5.19 -10.42
C GLN A 49 5.56 5.69 -10.20
N MET A 50 4.62 4.80 -9.89
CA MET A 50 3.25 5.20 -9.60
C MET A 50 3.17 5.88 -8.22
N SER A 51 2.41 6.97 -8.15
CA SER A 51 2.10 7.63 -6.88
C SER A 51 1.19 6.74 -6.05
N LEU A 52 1.47 6.60 -4.76
CA LEU A 52 0.58 5.88 -3.84
C LEU A 52 -0.80 6.54 -3.77
N GLU A 53 -0.85 7.88 -3.83
CA GLU A 53 -2.12 8.63 -3.84
C GLU A 53 -2.99 8.19 -5.02
N GLN A 54 -2.39 8.06 -6.21
CA GLN A 54 -3.12 7.61 -7.40
C GLN A 54 -3.63 6.18 -7.23
N VAL A 55 -2.81 5.26 -6.72
CA VAL A 55 -3.20 3.86 -6.50
C VAL A 55 -4.37 3.75 -5.53
N PHE A 56 -4.29 4.39 -4.35
CA PHE A 56 -5.35 4.29 -3.34
C PHE A 56 -6.62 5.04 -3.74
N LEU A 57 -6.52 6.19 -4.41
CA LEU A 57 -7.71 6.86 -4.94
C LEU A 57 -8.41 6.01 -6.01
N SER A 58 -7.64 5.35 -6.88
CA SER A 58 -8.19 4.42 -7.87
C SER A 58 -8.93 3.26 -7.21
N SER A 59 -8.50 2.78 -6.04
CA SER A 59 -9.18 1.70 -5.31
C SER A 59 -10.48 2.13 -4.62
N GLY A 60 -10.96 3.35 -4.86
CA GLY A 60 -12.16 3.91 -4.22
C GLY A 60 -11.92 4.54 -2.85
N MET A 61 -10.68 4.61 -2.36
CA MET A 61 -10.39 5.33 -1.13
C MET A 61 -10.66 6.82 -1.32
N SER A 62 -11.33 7.45 -0.35
CA SER A 62 -11.52 8.90 -0.39
C SER A 62 -10.19 9.66 -0.20
N ALA A 63 -10.08 10.86 -0.78
CA ALA A 63 -8.92 11.72 -0.58
C ALA A 63 -8.67 12.08 0.90
N ARG A 64 -9.73 12.12 1.71
CA ARG A 64 -9.62 12.28 3.17
C ARG A 64 -9.03 11.03 3.82
N GLY A 65 -9.51 9.84 3.43
CA GLY A 65 -8.98 8.56 3.90
C GLY A 65 -7.49 8.41 3.57
N TRP A 66 -7.11 8.69 2.32
CA TRP A 66 -5.70 8.66 1.92
C TRP A 66 -4.85 9.65 2.72
N ARG A 67 -5.34 10.87 2.94
CA ARG A 67 -4.63 11.86 3.76
C ARG A 67 -4.37 11.34 5.18
N LEU A 68 -5.35 10.68 5.79
CA LEU A 68 -5.21 10.10 7.12
C LEU A 68 -4.19 8.96 7.15
N VAL A 69 -4.28 8.01 6.21
CA VAL A 69 -3.32 6.91 6.05
C VAL A 69 -1.91 7.46 5.87
N ARG A 70 -1.73 8.44 4.96
CA ARG A 70 -0.44 9.08 4.74
C ARG A 70 0.12 9.72 6.01
N THR A 71 -0.70 10.50 6.72
CA THR A 71 -0.26 11.16 7.96
C THR A 71 0.16 10.13 9.02
N ARG A 72 -0.61 9.05 9.20
CA ARG A 72 -0.26 7.96 10.12
C ARG A 72 1.04 7.27 9.73
N MET A 73 1.18 6.91 8.45
CA MET A 73 2.40 6.26 7.93
C MET A 73 3.65 7.11 8.17
N LEU A 74 3.59 8.40 7.85
CA LEU A 74 4.72 9.32 8.04
C LEU A 74 5.03 9.55 9.53
N ALA A 75 4.00 9.64 10.38
CA ALA A 75 4.18 9.74 11.82
C ALA A 75 4.86 8.49 12.41
N THR A 76 4.46 7.29 11.99
CA THR A 76 5.09 6.02 12.41
C THR A 76 6.57 5.96 12.02
N LEU A 77 6.94 6.56 10.88
CA LEU A 77 8.32 6.59 10.40
C LEU A 77 9.14 7.73 11.02
N GLY A 78 8.50 8.73 11.64
CA GLY A 78 9.17 9.91 12.20
C GLY A 78 9.86 10.78 11.15
N ILE A 79 9.29 10.85 9.92
CA ILE A 79 9.88 11.59 8.80
C ILE A 79 8.86 12.49 8.11
N GLU A 80 9.35 13.51 7.44
CA GLU A 80 8.58 14.33 6.52
C GLU A 80 9.00 14.03 5.07
N VAL A 81 8.02 13.79 4.21
CA VAL A 81 8.23 13.49 2.79
C VAL A 81 7.19 14.25 1.99
N ARG A 82 7.59 14.87 0.88
CA ARG A 82 6.64 15.55 -0.01
C ARG A 82 5.72 14.53 -0.67
N ARG A 83 4.48 14.91 -0.94
CA ARG A 83 3.48 14.00 -1.54
C ARG A 83 3.95 13.37 -2.84
N ALA A 84 4.65 14.13 -3.68
CA ALA A 84 5.14 13.67 -4.98
C ALA A 84 6.22 12.58 -4.85
N ASP A 85 6.90 12.49 -3.70
CA ASP A 85 7.99 11.52 -3.47
C ASP A 85 7.46 10.18 -2.91
N LEU A 86 6.16 10.09 -2.58
CA LEU A 86 5.50 8.88 -2.08
C LEU A 86 5.01 7.99 -3.24
N THR A 87 5.94 7.23 -3.81
CA THR A 87 5.68 6.27 -4.88
C THR A 87 5.64 4.84 -4.37
N VAL A 88 5.15 3.92 -5.20
CA VAL A 88 5.27 2.47 -4.97
C VAL A 88 6.72 2.06 -4.70
N GLY A 89 7.66 2.57 -5.52
CA GLY A 89 9.09 2.31 -5.38
C GLY A 89 9.67 2.80 -4.05
N TRP A 90 9.17 3.92 -3.52
CA TRP A 90 9.59 4.42 -2.21
C TRP A 90 9.20 3.46 -1.08
N VAL A 91 8.00 2.84 -1.16
CA VAL A 91 7.51 1.89 -0.14
C VAL A 91 8.32 0.59 -0.14
N ILE A 92 8.60 0.05 -1.33
CA ILE A 92 9.28 -1.25 -1.49
C ILE A 92 10.82 -1.13 -1.52
N ASP A 93 11.36 0.06 -1.27
CA ASP A 93 12.80 0.30 -1.28
C ASP A 93 13.51 -0.60 -0.25
N PRO A 94 14.42 -1.49 -0.70
CA PRO A 94 15.10 -2.44 0.19
C PRO A 94 15.96 -1.75 1.24
N ARG A 95 16.45 -0.52 0.97
CA ARG A 95 17.24 0.25 1.92
C ARG A 95 16.46 0.65 3.17
N ALA A 96 15.13 0.64 3.11
CA ALA A 96 14.28 0.90 4.26
C ALA A 96 14.17 -0.30 5.22
N GLY A 97 14.65 -1.49 4.83
CA GLY A 97 14.54 -2.72 5.62
C GLY A 97 13.08 -3.12 5.87
N GLY A 98 12.19 -2.86 4.91
CA GLY A 98 10.75 -3.13 5.04
C GLY A 98 9.97 -2.16 5.93
N ARG A 99 10.62 -1.24 6.65
CA ARG A 99 9.94 -0.31 7.58
C ARG A 99 8.82 0.50 6.94
N ARG A 100 9.01 0.97 5.71
CA ARG A 100 8.00 1.75 4.97
C ARG A 100 6.79 0.91 4.59
N HIS A 101 7.01 -0.33 4.15
CA HIS A 101 5.95 -1.30 3.89
C HIS A 101 5.16 -1.62 5.15
N TYR A 102 5.84 -1.90 6.28
CA TYR A 102 5.19 -2.13 7.56
C TYR A 102 4.40 -0.91 8.05
N ALA A 103 4.96 0.30 7.95
CA ALA A 103 4.27 1.53 8.34
C ALA A 103 3.02 1.79 7.49
N LEU A 104 3.06 1.48 6.20
CA LEU A 104 1.87 1.56 5.33
C LEU A 104 0.81 0.55 5.77
N GLY A 105 1.20 -0.72 5.99
CA GLY A 105 0.29 -1.76 6.46
C GLY A 105 -0.36 -1.41 7.80
N ASP A 106 0.41 -0.87 8.75
CA ASP A 106 -0.10 -0.38 10.03
C ASP A 106 -1.04 0.82 9.88
N ALA A 107 -0.73 1.75 8.97
CA ALA A 107 -1.57 2.92 8.70
C ALA A 107 -2.91 2.57 8.03
N LEU A 108 -2.94 1.48 7.25
CA LEU A 108 -4.13 0.94 6.61
C LEU A 108 -5.04 0.15 7.56
N ARG A 109 -4.50 -0.36 8.68
CA ARG A 109 -5.30 -1.05 9.69
C ARG A 109 -6.26 -0.07 10.35
N ASP A 110 -7.53 -0.47 10.40
CA ASP A 110 -8.55 0.31 11.07
C ASP A 110 -8.34 0.23 12.58
N ARG A 111 -8.03 1.38 13.20
CA ARG A 111 -7.86 1.50 14.66
C ARG A 111 -9.14 1.95 15.35
N ASP A 112 -10.25 2.00 14.63
CA ASP A 112 -11.55 2.41 15.17
C ASP A 112 -12.10 1.42 16.21
N GLN A 113 -11.43 0.29 16.43
CA GLN A 113 -11.62 -0.49 17.64
C GLN A 113 -10.89 0.18 18.81
N ALA A 114 -11.67 0.85 19.68
CA ALA A 114 -11.17 1.31 20.96
C ALA A 114 -10.41 0.17 21.65
N PRO A 115 -9.19 0.41 22.18
CA PRO A 115 -8.49 -0.62 22.93
C PRO A 115 -9.42 -1.12 24.01
N TRP A 116 -9.54 -2.45 24.11
CA TRP A 116 -10.41 -3.09 25.10
C TRP A 116 -10.12 -2.46 26.47
N PRO A 117 -11.11 -1.84 27.15
CA PRO A 117 -10.87 -1.13 28.40
C PRO A 117 -10.54 -2.07 29.57
N GLY A 118 -10.64 -3.39 29.36
CA GLY A 118 -10.25 -4.38 30.36
C GLY A 118 -8.75 -4.57 30.45
N PHE A 119 -8.32 -5.19 31.55
CA PHE A 119 -6.94 -5.60 31.77
C PHE A 119 -6.46 -6.56 30.64
N PRO A 120 -5.18 -6.57 30.23
CA PRO A 120 -4.71 -7.31 29.04
C PRO A 120 -5.02 -8.82 29.00
N TRP A 121 -5.32 -9.43 30.15
CA TRP A 121 -5.64 -10.86 30.30
C TRP A 121 -7.13 -11.12 30.51
N LEU A 122 -7.96 -10.08 30.62
CA LEU A 122 -9.40 -10.23 30.83
C LEU A 122 -10.08 -10.49 29.48
N PRO A 123 -10.75 -11.64 29.30
CA PRO A 123 -11.46 -11.93 28.08
C PRO A 123 -12.53 -10.88 27.84
N ARG A 124 -12.66 -10.45 26.58
CA ARG A 124 -13.75 -9.56 26.17
C ARG A 124 -15.08 -10.27 26.41
N PRO A 125 -16.06 -9.68 27.12
CA PRO A 125 -17.39 -10.23 27.29
C PRO A 125 -17.97 -10.59 25.92
N GLY A 126 -18.28 -11.88 25.72
CA GLY A 126 -18.77 -12.42 24.45
C GLY A 126 -17.70 -13.06 23.55
N ALA A 127 -16.43 -13.07 23.93
CA ALA A 127 -15.46 -14.00 23.34
C ALA A 127 -15.79 -15.40 23.88
N SER A 128 -16.43 -16.23 23.06
CA SER A 128 -16.69 -17.63 23.40
C SER A 128 -15.38 -18.31 23.76
N GLU A 129 -15.35 -18.98 24.93
CA GLU A 129 -14.19 -19.73 25.40
C GLU A 129 -13.72 -20.70 24.32
N PRO A 130 -12.40 -20.87 24.11
CA PRO A 130 -11.90 -21.92 23.25
C PRO A 130 -12.31 -23.26 23.87
N GLU A 131 -13.10 -24.05 23.12
CA GLU A 131 -13.41 -25.44 23.44
C GLU A 131 -12.14 -26.14 23.92
N GLU A 132 -12.09 -26.43 25.23
CA GLU A 132 -11.08 -27.30 25.80
C GLU A 132 -11.23 -28.65 25.09
N ARG A 133 -10.32 -28.90 24.14
CA ARG A 133 -10.16 -30.21 23.53
C ARG A 133 -9.77 -31.18 24.64
N SER A 134 -10.78 -31.88 25.15
CA SER A 134 -10.60 -33.06 25.99
C SER A 134 -9.76 -34.07 25.22
N VAL A 135 -8.68 -34.51 25.86
CA VAL A 135 -7.71 -35.52 25.39
C VAL A 135 -8.36 -36.88 25.31
#